data_AF-A0A077RAQ0-F1
#
_entry.id   AF-A0A077RAQ0-F1
#
_cell.length_a   1.000
_cell.length_b   1.000
_cell.length_c   1.000
_cell.angle_alpha   90.00
_cell.angle_beta   90.00
_cell.angle_gamma   90.00
#
_symmetry.space_group_name_H-M   'P 1'
#
loop_
_entity.id
_entity.type
_entity.pdbx_description
1 polymer ?
#
loop_
_entity_poly.entity_id
_entity_poly.type
_entity_poly.pdbx_seq_one_letter_code
_entity_poly.pdbx_strand_id
1 'polypeptide(L)'
;MAPTSRSREISILITGFGPFMSVADNPSWLAVKTLDNSVLSLHTPPSLDASSSSASTDPERGVRARIQTLQMPVHYGSVLDLVPRIHGTTPSCPEAKFWHDSRLDPHKGGQEGQHYPGGYSIEHPSSGFDIVIHVGVGRGGSLRCETQAHKSGYAKPDANGEFAPLLPKLSPTQLSSEGILAKHLDKNGRLRGFDVGYEEFSTVENTAIDVPQLVNWLKERGMQDREVEQSVDPGRYLCDFIFYASLCEAKRERGQDGAEVIFIHVPPAGQDLQVERCRDAIRAIAWYMAREKASVDL
;
A
#
# COMPACT_ATOMS: atom_id res chain seq x y z
N MET A 1 21.50 31.12 20.95
CA MET A 1 21.05 30.56 19.65
C MET A 1 19.90 29.64 19.95
N ALA A 2 18.69 29.95 19.47
CA ALA A 2 17.58 29.00 19.55
C ALA A 2 17.95 27.74 18.76
N PRO A 3 17.57 26.53 19.20
CA PRO A 3 17.80 25.34 18.42
C PRO A 3 17.01 25.49 17.12
N THR A 4 17.72 25.61 16.00
CA THR A 4 17.12 25.49 14.68
C THR A 4 16.54 24.08 14.61
N SER A 5 15.20 23.98 14.68
CA SER A 5 14.47 22.77 14.35
C SER A 5 14.99 22.30 12.99
N ARG A 6 15.77 21.22 12.97
CA ARG A 6 16.07 20.53 11.72
C ARG A 6 14.73 19.96 11.29
N SER A 7 14.16 20.48 10.20
CA SER A 7 12.95 19.89 9.61
C SER A 7 13.21 18.41 9.40
N ARG A 8 12.43 17.56 10.08
CA ARG A 8 12.49 16.11 9.94
C ARG A 8 12.25 15.76 8.47
N GLU A 9 13.04 14.84 7.94
CA GLU A 9 12.81 14.27 6.60
C GLU A 9 11.62 13.31 6.69
N ILE A 10 10.64 13.47 5.79
CA ILE A 10 9.44 12.63 5.75
C ILE A 10 9.81 11.27 5.16
N SER A 11 9.45 10.20 5.85
CA SER A 11 9.75 8.83 5.45
C SER A 11 8.55 8.18 4.75
N ILE A 12 8.75 7.74 3.51
CA ILE A 12 7.73 7.10 2.68
C ILE A 12 8.13 5.66 2.40
N LEU A 13 7.25 4.70 2.69
CA LEU A 13 7.35 3.34 2.18
C LEU A 13 6.38 3.14 1.01
N ILE A 14 6.87 2.57 -0.09
CA ILE A 14 6.02 2.13 -1.20
C ILE A 14 6.20 0.63 -1.43
N THR A 15 5.13 -0.15 -1.37
CA THR A 15 5.20 -1.59 -1.65
C THR A 15 4.62 -1.94 -3.01
N GLY A 16 5.20 -2.91 -3.70
CA GLY A 16 4.58 -3.57 -4.86
C GLY A 16 4.49 -5.08 -4.65
N PHE A 17 3.56 -5.76 -5.33
CA PHE A 17 3.45 -7.21 -5.22
C PHE A 17 4.39 -7.96 -6.18
N GLY A 18 4.78 -9.16 -5.76
CA GLY A 18 5.50 -10.14 -6.55
C GLY A 18 4.68 -10.82 -7.64
N PRO A 19 5.31 -11.76 -8.37
CA PRO A 19 4.65 -12.54 -9.40
C PRO A 19 3.47 -13.37 -8.85
N PHE A 20 2.38 -13.46 -9.59
CA PHE A 20 1.21 -14.26 -9.20
C PHE A 20 0.37 -14.72 -10.38
N MET A 21 -0.09 -15.98 -10.34
CA MET A 21 -0.79 -16.66 -11.45
C MET A 21 -0.04 -16.47 -12.78
N SER A 22 -0.72 -15.93 -13.79
CA SER A 22 -0.16 -15.65 -15.13
C SER A 22 0.65 -14.36 -15.20
N VAL A 23 0.75 -13.59 -14.10
CA VAL A 23 1.48 -12.33 -14.04
C VAL A 23 2.89 -12.61 -13.53
N ALA A 24 3.81 -12.92 -14.46
CA ALA A 24 5.22 -13.11 -14.16
C ALA A 24 5.89 -11.77 -13.76
N ASP A 25 5.69 -10.74 -14.57
CA ASP A 25 6.16 -9.39 -14.27
C ASP A 25 5.01 -8.55 -13.72
N ASN A 26 4.92 -8.43 -12.40
CA ASN A 26 3.84 -7.70 -11.76
C ASN A 26 3.99 -6.18 -11.95
N PRO A 27 3.05 -5.49 -12.64
CA PRO A 27 3.18 -4.07 -12.94
C PRO A 27 3.24 -3.21 -11.69
N SER A 28 2.66 -3.65 -10.57
CA SER A 28 2.77 -2.93 -9.31
C SER A 28 4.22 -2.82 -8.83
N TRP A 29 5.00 -3.90 -8.90
CA TRP A 29 6.41 -3.86 -8.58
C TRP A 29 7.23 -3.14 -9.64
N LEU A 30 6.95 -3.38 -10.93
CA LEU A 30 7.67 -2.71 -12.01
C LEU A 30 7.53 -1.18 -11.93
N ALA A 31 6.36 -0.67 -11.55
CA ALA A 31 6.11 0.76 -11.43
C ALA A 31 6.87 1.39 -10.25
N VAL A 32 7.07 0.67 -9.14
CA VAL A 32 7.63 1.28 -7.93
C VAL A 32 9.10 1.00 -7.71
N LYS A 33 9.65 -0.11 -8.21
CA LYS A 33 11.03 -0.54 -7.89
C LYS A 33 12.12 0.51 -8.18
N THR A 34 11.92 1.35 -9.20
CA THR A 34 12.89 2.39 -9.57
C THR A 34 12.77 3.67 -8.73
N LEU A 35 11.75 3.77 -7.87
CA LEU A 35 11.59 4.88 -6.93
C LEU A 35 12.39 4.70 -5.64
N ASP A 36 13.02 3.53 -5.47
CA ASP A 36 13.79 3.21 -4.28
C ASP A 36 14.91 4.21 -4.02
N ASN A 37 15.05 4.64 -2.76
CA ASN A 37 16.01 5.64 -2.31
C ASN A 37 15.93 6.99 -3.04
N SER A 38 14.84 7.28 -3.75
CA SER A 38 14.61 8.59 -4.33
C SER A 38 14.22 9.60 -3.25
N VAL A 39 14.67 10.85 -3.43
CA VAL A 39 14.33 11.97 -2.56
C VAL A 39 13.41 12.92 -3.32
N LEU A 40 12.33 13.34 -2.68
CA LEU A 40 11.39 14.32 -3.17
C LEU A 40 11.66 15.66 -2.49
N SER A 41 11.79 16.71 -3.29
CA SER A 41 11.76 18.10 -2.81
C SER A 41 10.34 18.61 -2.79
N LEU A 42 9.88 19.06 -1.61
CA LEU A 42 8.49 19.45 -1.38
C LEU A 42 8.22 20.94 -1.65
N HIS A 43 9.06 21.57 -2.48
CA HIS A 43 8.92 22.98 -2.86
C HIS A 43 8.05 23.19 -4.10
N THR A 44 8.23 22.34 -5.11
CA THR A 44 7.53 22.47 -6.39
C THR A 44 6.79 21.18 -6.68
N PRO A 45 5.46 21.24 -6.92
CA PRO A 45 4.69 20.06 -7.27
C PRO A 45 5.15 19.49 -8.62
N PRO A 46 5.17 18.15 -8.78
CA PRO A 46 5.53 17.53 -10.05
C PRO A 46 4.51 17.86 -11.15
N SER A 47 4.97 18.01 -12.40
CA SER A 47 4.12 17.98 -13.58
C SER A 47 4.07 16.56 -14.13
N LEU A 48 2.87 16.15 -14.56
CA LEU A 48 2.59 14.90 -15.25
C LEU A 48 2.26 15.16 -16.73
N ASP A 49 2.60 16.33 -17.27
CA ASP A 49 2.48 16.57 -18.71
C ASP A 49 3.62 15.89 -19.47
N ALA A 50 3.30 15.28 -20.62
CA ALA A 50 4.20 14.44 -21.41
C ALA A 50 5.48 15.15 -21.94
N SER A 51 5.62 16.46 -21.73
CA SER A 51 6.69 17.29 -22.28
C SER A 51 7.66 17.88 -21.23
N SER A 52 7.53 17.53 -19.95
CA SER A 52 8.38 18.12 -18.90
C SER A 52 9.63 17.27 -18.60
N SER A 53 10.64 17.38 -19.47
CA SER A 53 12.02 17.08 -19.07
C SER A 53 12.64 18.31 -18.42
N SER A 54 12.40 18.52 -17.13
CA SER A 54 13.18 19.50 -16.37
C SER A 54 13.88 18.80 -15.21
N ALA A 55 15.20 18.64 -15.38
CA ALA A 55 16.11 18.46 -14.26
C ALA A 55 16.10 19.78 -13.47
N SER A 56 15.35 19.82 -12.37
CA SER A 56 15.46 20.92 -11.41
C SER A 56 16.73 20.74 -10.59
N THR A 57 17.62 21.74 -10.63
CA THR A 57 18.69 21.88 -9.63
C THR A 57 18.02 22.26 -8.31
N ASP A 58 17.83 21.27 -7.44
CA ASP A 58 17.17 21.45 -6.15
C ASP A 58 18.05 22.30 -5.21
N PRO A 59 17.54 23.39 -4.63
CA PRO A 59 18.24 24.05 -3.54
C PRO A 59 18.35 23.10 -2.35
N GLU A 60 19.55 22.94 -1.77
CA GLU A 60 19.83 22.02 -0.64
C GLU A 60 19.02 22.30 0.65
N ARG A 61 18.20 23.35 0.70
CA ARG A 61 17.48 23.82 1.90
C ARG A 61 15.97 23.73 1.70
N GLY A 62 15.39 22.62 2.13
CA GLY A 62 13.96 22.33 2.00
C GLY A 62 13.47 21.19 2.86
N VAL A 63 12.15 21.12 3.09
CA VAL A 63 11.52 19.88 3.58
C VAL A 63 11.60 18.86 2.46
N ARG A 64 12.10 17.67 2.80
CA ARG A 64 12.31 16.57 1.85
C ARG A 64 11.54 15.34 2.32
N ALA A 65 11.20 14.48 1.37
CA ALA A 65 10.71 13.15 1.67
C ALA A 65 11.60 12.09 1.01
N ARG A 66 11.92 11.01 1.71
CA ARG A 66 12.69 9.88 1.19
C ARG A 66 11.76 8.70 0.93
N ILE A 67 11.82 8.16 -0.29
CA ILE A 67 11.09 6.95 -0.66
C ILE A 67 12.00 5.74 -0.45
N GLN A 68 11.45 4.72 0.20
CA GLN A 68 11.98 3.37 0.20
C GLN A 68 10.93 2.43 -0.39
N THR A 69 11.37 1.37 -1.06
CA THR A 69 10.48 0.39 -1.68
C THR A 69 10.70 -1.01 -1.12
N LEU A 70 9.63 -1.80 -1.12
CA LEU A 70 9.64 -3.18 -0.66
C LEU A 70 8.74 -4.03 -1.57
N GLN A 71 9.19 -5.23 -1.94
CA GLN A 71 8.37 -6.15 -2.72
C GLN A 71 7.70 -7.18 -1.79
N MET A 72 6.37 -7.29 -1.88
CA MET A 72 5.57 -8.20 -1.07
C MET A 72 5.25 -9.47 -1.87
N PRO A 73 5.41 -10.69 -1.31
CA PRO A 73 4.80 -11.88 -1.91
C PRO A 73 3.27 -11.76 -1.89
N VAL A 74 2.60 -12.38 -2.87
CA VAL A 74 1.14 -12.55 -2.84
C VAL A 74 0.82 -13.72 -1.91
N HIS A 75 0.89 -13.47 -0.59
CA HIS A 75 0.75 -14.50 0.45
C HIS A 75 0.16 -13.91 1.73
N TYR A 76 -0.90 -14.52 2.26
CA TYR A 76 -1.64 -13.98 3.41
C TYR A 76 -0.80 -13.94 4.69
N GLY A 77 -0.07 -15.02 4.98
CA GLY A 77 0.79 -15.10 6.17
C GLY A 77 1.90 -14.05 6.16
N SER A 78 2.42 -13.69 4.99
CA SER A 78 3.45 -12.66 4.85
C SER A 78 2.90 -11.26 5.09
N VAL A 79 1.66 -10.98 4.68
CA VAL A 79 1.00 -9.70 5.04
C VAL A 79 0.82 -9.61 6.56
N LEU A 80 0.34 -10.69 7.18
CA LEU A 80 0.13 -10.77 8.63
C LEU A 80 1.44 -10.66 9.45
N ASP A 81 2.60 -11.04 8.88
CA ASP A 81 3.91 -10.86 9.52
C ASP A 81 4.53 -9.48 9.22
N LEU A 82 4.51 -9.02 7.97
CA LEU A 82 5.27 -7.84 7.55
C LEU A 82 4.56 -6.53 7.88
N VAL A 83 3.24 -6.45 7.70
CA VAL A 83 2.52 -5.18 7.87
C VAL A 83 2.58 -4.66 9.30
N PRO A 84 2.37 -5.48 10.35
CA PRO A 84 2.59 -5.02 11.73
C PRO A 84 4.00 -4.43 11.92
N ARG A 85 5.04 -5.12 11.42
CA ARG A 85 6.44 -4.69 11.57
C ARG A 85 6.75 -3.41 10.79
N ILE A 86 6.12 -3.20 9.63
CA ILE A 86 6.21 -1.96 8.85
C ILE A 86 5.68 -0.77 9.65
N HIS A 87 4.64 -0.97 10.45
CA HIS A 87 4.05 0.03 11.34
C HIS A 87 4.61 -0.04 12.78
N GLY A 88 5.77 -0.67 12.97
CA GLY A 88 6.44 -0.70 14.28
C GLY A 88 5.77 -1.57 15.36
N THR A 89 4.77 -2.37 15.00
CA THR A 89 4.08 -3.30 15.92
C THR A 89 4.56 -4.74 15.72
N THR A 90 4.22 -5.62 16.66
CA THR A 90 4.51 -7.06 16.57
C THR A 90 3.30 -7.80 15.99
N PRO A 91 3.49 -8.77 15.08
CA PRO A 91 2.40 -9.61 14.59
C PRO A 91 1.63 -10.30 15.72
N SER A 92 0.32 -10.12 15.75
CA SER A 92 -0.59 -10.71 16.75
C SER A 92 -1.25 -12.01 16.27
N CYS A 93 -1.38 -12.17 14.95
CA CYS A 93 -2.10 -13.28 14.33
C CYS A 93 -1.23 -14.55 14.30
N PRO A 94 -1.70 -15.71 14.79
CA PRO A 94 -0.94 -16.96 14.77
C PRO A 94 -0.56 -17.45 13.37
N GLU A 95 -1.33 -17.07 12.35
CA GLU A 95 -1.08 -17.37 10.94
C GLU A 95 0.00 -16.45 10.31
N ALA A 96 0.49 -15.44 11.04
CA ALA A 96 1.61 -14.60 10.62
C ALA A 96 2.88 -15.45 10.44
N LYS A 97 3.43 -15.45 9.23
CA LYS A 97 4.67 -16.15 8.93
C LYS A 97 5.37 -15.56 7.72
N PHE A 98 6.69 -15.60 7.78
CA PHE A 98 7.53 -15.32 6.63
C PHE A 98 7.39 -16.45 5.59
N TRP A 99 7.35 -16.07 4.31
CA TRP A 99 7.41 -16.99 3.18
C TRP A 99 8.31 -16.36 2.13
N HIS A 100 9.33 -17.11 1.70
CA HIS A 100 10.26 -16.68 0.66
C HIS A 100 9.77 -17.19 -0.69
N ASP A 101 9.35 -16.27 -1.55
CA ASP A 101 9.09 -16.56 -2.96
C ASP A 101 10.36 -16.26 -3.76
N SER A 102 11.03 -17.33 -4.21
CA SER A 102 12.29 -17.25 -4.98
C SER A 102 12.21 -16.42 -6.28
N ARG A 103 11.00 -16.05 -6.72
CA ARG A 103 10.78 -15.21 -7.91
C ARG A 103 10.80 -13.71 -7.58
N LEU A 104 10.83 -13.33 -6.30
CA LEU A 104 10.93 -11.94 -5.88
C LEU A 104 12.33 -11.37 -6.14
N ASP A 105 12.41 -10.05 -6.08
CA ASP A 105 13.66 -9.30 -6.05
C ASP A 105 14.50 -9.74 -4.84
N PRO A 106 15.75 -10.22 -5.03
CA PRO A 106 16.58 -10.76 -3.95
C PRO A 106 16.90 -9.78 -2.82
N HIS A 107 16.82 -8.47 -3.08
CA HIS A 107 17.15 -7.42 -2.14
C HIS A 107 15.91 -6.76 -1.53
N LYS A 108 14.78 -6.81 -2.24
CA LYS A 108 13.53 -6.13 -1.87
C LYS A 108 12.40 -7.05 -1.46
N GLY A 109 12.49 -8.35 -1.77
CA GLY A 109 11.49 -9.38 -1.50
C GLY A 109 11.70 -10.18 -0.21
N GLY A 110 12.71 -9.84 0.58
CA GLY A 110 13.05 -10.57 1.80
C GLY A 110 14.04 -11.72 1.57
N GLN A 111 15.00 -11.85 2.48
CA GLN A 111 15.99 -12.93 2.45
C GLN A 111 15.51 -14.15 3.23
N GLU A 112 15.73 -15.34 2.68
CA GLU A 112 15.36 -16.60 3.31
C GLU A 112 15.95 -16.73 4.73
N GLY A 113 15.10 -17.13 5.68
CA GLY A 113 15.48 -17.30 7.08
C GLY A 113 15.63 -15.99 7.87
N GLN A 114 15.35 -14.83 7.27
CA GLN A 114 15.41 -13.54 7.95
C GLN A 114 14.02 -12.89 8.07
N HIS A 115 13.84 -12.11 9.12
CA HIS A 115 12.63 -11.32 9.35
C HIS A 115 12.89 -9.84 9.11
N TYR A 116 11.82 -9.10 8.89
CA TYR A 116 11.89 -7.65 8.82
C TYR A 116 12.38 -7.06 10.17
N PRO A 117 13.26 -6.04 10.14
CA PRO A 117 13.81 -5.38 8.95
C PRO A 117 15.06 -6.07 8.37
N GLY A 118 15.75 -6.92 9.13
CA GLY A 118 17.08 -7.46 8.75
C GLY A 118 17.13 -8.19 7.40
N GLY A 119 16.05 -8.89 7.03
CA GLY A 119 15.94 -9.59 5.76
C GLY A 119 15.67 -8.71 4.54
N TYR A 120 15.54 -7.39 4.71
CA TYR A 120 15.10 -6.47 3.66
C TYR A 120 16.10 -5.33 3.52
N SER A 121 16.35 -4.88 2.28
CA SER A 121 17.18 -3.69 2.02
C SER A 121 16.38 -2.41 2.31
N ILE A 122 16.07 -2.20 3.59
CA ILE A 122 15.22 -1.12 4.11
C ILE A 122 15.81 -0.56 5.42
N GLU A 123 15.82 0.76 5.53
CA GLU A 123 16.15 1.51 6.74
C GLU A 123 14.84 1.86 7.44
N HIS A 124 14.38 1.03 8.37
CA HIS A 124 13.16 1.34 9.13
C HIS A 124 13.38 2.59 10.01
N PRO A 125 12.59 3.66 9.85
CA PRO A 125 12.78 4.87 10.64
C PRO A 125 12.48 4.63 12.11
N SER A 126 13.29 5.18 13.02
CA SER A 126 13.04 5.05 14.46
C SER A 126 11.71 5.67 14.91
N SER A 127 11.17 6.60 14.13
CA SER A 127 9.86 7.22 14.36
C SER A 127 8.70 6.50 13.67
N GLY A 128 8.94 5.40 12.96
CA GLY A 128 7.99 4.81 12.02
C GLY A 128 7.98 5.55 10.68
N PHE A 129 7.34 4.94 9.68
CA PHE A 129 7.06 5.61 8.40
C PHE A 129 5.97 6.65 8.57
N ASP A 130 6.07 7.77 7.88
CA ASP A 130 5.01 8.78 7.86
C ASP A 130 3.90 8.42 6.89
N ILE A 131 4.28 7.78 5.80
CA ILE A 131 3.41 7.44 4.68
C ILE A 131 3.74 6.02 4.24
N VAL A 132 2.69 5.22 4.03
CA VAL A 132 2.78 3.89 3.44
C VAL A 132 1.83 3.79 2.25
N ILE A 133 2.39 3.61 1.06
CA ILE A 133 1.64 3.43 -0.19
C ILE A 133 1.76 1.98 -0.61
N HIS A 134 0.64 1.27 -0.66
CA HIS A 134 0.60 -0.08 -1.21
C HIS A 134 0.15 -0.03 -2.67
N VAL A 135 0.83 -0.78 -3.54
CA VAL A 135 0.50 -0.84 -4.97
C VAL A 135 0.24 -2.28 -5.38
N GLY A 136 -0.86 -2.50 -6.09
CA GLY A 136 -1.22 -3.80 -6.64
C GLY A 136 -1.74 -3.72 -8.06
N VAL A 137 -1.72 -4.84 -8.77
CA VAL A 137 -2.32 -4.92 -10.10
C VAL A 137 -3.83 -5.10 -9.98
N GLY A 138 -4.59 -4.23 -10.64
CA GLY A 138 -6.05 -4.25 -10.69
C GLY A 138 -6.59 -4.80 -12.01
N ARG A 139 -7.83 -4.45 -12.33
CA ARG A 139 -8.39 -4.68 -13.67
C ARG A 139 -7.80 -3.66 -14.65
N GLY A 140 -7.99 -3.90 -15.95
CA GLY A 140 -7.70 -2.89 -16.99
C GLY A 140 -8.47 -1.57 -16.78
N GLY A 141 -8.07 -0.57 -17.54
CA GLY A 141 -8.55 0.80 -17.50
C GLY A 141 -7.59 1.75 -16.80
N SER A 142 -8.08 2.46 -15.79
CA SER A 142 -7.37 3.51 -15.07
C SER A 142 -6.52 2.97 -13.91
N LEU A 143 -5.60 3.83 -13.46
CA LEU A 143 -5.05 3.77 -12.11
C LEU A 143 -6.17 4.13 -11.11
N ARG A 144 -6.33 3.34 -10.05
CA ARG A 144 -7.38 3.51 -9.06
C ARG A 144 -6.80 3.82 -7.69
N CYS A 145 -7.22 4.93 -7.10
CA CYS A 145 -6.92 5.27 -5.72
C CYS A 145 -8.02 4.73 -4.81
N GLU A 146 -7.69 3.79 -3.92
CA GLU A 146 -8.67 3.12 -3.06
C GLU A 146 -8.99 3.93 -1.80
N THR A 147 -10.28 4.07 -1.51
CA THR A 147 -10.78 4.85 -0.36
C THR A 147 -10.95 4.01 0.89
N GLN A 148 -11.25 2.72 0.73
CA GLN A 148 -11.62 1.84 1.84
C GLN A 148 -11.13 0.41 1.63
N ALA A 149 -11.00 -0.32 2.73
CA ALA A 149 -10.64 -1.73 2.76
C ALA A 149 -11.56 -2.52 3.70
N HIS A 150 -11.59 -3.85 3.58
CA HIS A 150 -12.60 -4.68 4.26
C HIS A 150 -12.01 -5.74 5.16
N LYS A 151 -12.65 -6.03 6.30
CA LYS A 151 -12.17 -6.99 7.30
C LYS A 151 -12.25 -8.45 6.84
N SER A 152 -13.18 -8.76 5.93
CA SER A 152 -13.50 -10.13 5.55
C SER A 152 -13.91 -10.26 4.09
N GLY A 153 -14.04 -11.52 3.64
CA GLY A 153 -14.47 -11.88 2.29
C GLY A 153 -13.36 -12.44 1.40
N TYR A 154 -12.22 -12.78 1.99
CA TYR A 154 -11.00 -13.23 1.33
C TYR A 154 -11.06 -14.72 0.96
N ALA A 155 -11.90 -15.04 -0.02
CA ALA A 155 -12.27 -16.41 -0.36
C ALA A 155 -11.28 -17.15 -1.28
N LYS A 156 -10.28 -16.46 -1.82
CA LYS A 156 -9.37 -17.01 -2.84
C LYS A 156 -8.05 -17.47 -2.22
N PRO A 157 -7.40 -18.51 -2.77
CA PRO A 157 -6.07 -18.89 -2.35
C PRO A 157 -5.02 -17.87 -2.81
N ASP A 158 -3.91 -17.79 -2.09
CA ASP A 158 -2.74 -17.00 -2.42
C ASP A 158 -1.75 -17.74 -3.35
N ALA A 159 -0.57 -17.17 -3.60
CA ALA A 159 0.44 -17.75 -4.49
C ALA A 159 0.97 -19.11 -4.01
N ASN A 160 0.86 -19.39 -2.71
CA ASN A 160 1.28 -20.64 -2.09
C ASN A 160 0.09 -21.61 -1.89
N GLY A 161 -1.10 -21.28 -2.42
CA GLY A 161 -2.30 -22.08 -2.26
C GLY A 161 -2.95 -21.97 -0.88
N GLU A 162 -2.47 -21.05 -0.03
CA GLU A 162 -3.01 -20.83 1.30
C GLU A 162 -4.15 -19.83 1.28
N PHE A 163 -4.94 -19.80 2.34
CA PHE A 163 -6.10 -18.92 2.44
C PHE A 163 -5.93 -17.96 3.62
N ALA A 164 -6.61 -16.81 3.55
CA ALA A 164 -6.79 -15.95 4.71
C ALA A 164 -7.36 -16.73 5.92
N PRO A 165 -7.09 -16.26 7.15
CA PRO A 165 -7.56 -16.92 8.37
C PRO A 165 -9.06 -17.19 8.32
N LEU A 166 -9.44 -18.34 8.88
CA LEU A 166 -10.83 -18.77 8.92
C LEU A 166 -11.56 -18.02 10.04
N LEU A 167 -12.66 -17.35 9.72
CA LEU A 167 -13.47 -16.67 10.72
C LEU A 167 -14.45 -17.63 11.40
N PRO A 168 -14.93 -17.30 12.62
CA PRO A 168 -16.00 -18.02 13.27
C PRO A 168 -17.21 -18.23 12.34
N LYS A 169 -17.82 -19.41 12.42
CA LYS A 169 -18.94 -19.76 11.54
C LYS A 169 -20.15 -18.88 11.86
N LEU A 170 -20.56 -18.07 10.88
CA LEU A 170 -21.78 -17.30 10.93
C LEU A 170 -22.97 -18.12 10.40
N SER A 171 -24.15 -17.94 11.01
CA SER A 171 -25.42 -18.46 10.48
C SER A 171 -25.85 -17.71 9.21
N PRO A 172 -26.73 -18.27 8.37
CA PRO A 172 -27.25 -17.57 7.18
C PRO A 172 -27.88 -16.21 7.49
N THR A 173 -28.55 -16.10 8.64
CA THR A 173 -29.13 -14.83 9.11
C THR A 173 -28.05 -13.80 9.43
N GLN A 174 -26.97 -14.21 10.10
CA GLN A 174 -25.84 -13.33 10.42
C GLN A 174 -25.09 -12.85 9.17
N LEU A 175 -24.85 -13.76 8.22
CA LEU A 175 -24.25 -13.40 6.92
C LEU A 175 -25.10 -12.35 6.19
N SER A 176 -26.42 -12.50 6.22
CA SER A 176 -27.36 -11.57 5.59
C SER A 176 -27.37 -10.21 6.30
N SER A 177 -27.40 -10.19 7.64
CA SER A 177 -27.38 -8.94 8.42
C SER A 177 -26.07 -8.17 8.27
N GLU A 178 -24.96 -8.85 8.07
CA GLU A 178 -23.64 -8.25 7.84
C GLU A 178 -23.39 -7.90 6.36
N GLY A 179 -24.35 -8.14 5.47
CA GLY A 179 -24.21 -7.85 4.04
C GLY A 179 -23.17 -8.72 3.33
N ILE A 180 -22.81 -9.88 3.90
CA ILE A 180 -21.82 -10.79 3.34
C ILE A 180 -22.44 -11.56 2.17
N LEU A 181 -21.99 -11.23 0.96
CA LEU A 181 -22.45 -11.86 -0.27
C LEU A 181 -21.83 -13.26 -0.44
N ALA A 182 -22.56 -14.19 -1.07
CA ALA A 182 -22.09 -15.54 -1.32
C ALA A 182 -20.75 -15.60 -2.10
N LYS A 183 -20.48 -14.60 -2.96
CA LYS A 183 -19.21 -14.46 -3.70
C LYS A 183 -17.98 -14.18 -2.80
N HIS A 184 -18.21 -13.81 -1.54
CA HIS A 184 -17.18 -13.54 -0.53
C HIS A 184 -16.92 -14.75 0.39
N LEU A 185 -17.62 -15.86 0.18
CA LEU A 185 -17.40 -17.11 0.91
C LEU A 185 -16.45 -18.01 0.12
N ASP A 186 -15.63 -18.79 0.83
CA ASP A 186 -14.82 -19.82 0.20
C ASP A 186 -15.69 -20.93 -0.43
N LYS A 187 -15.06 -21.84 -1.17
CA LYS A 187 -15.76 -22.95 -1.85
C LYS A 187 -16.60 -23.85 -0.93
N ASN A 188 -16.37 -23.79 0.38
CA ASN A 188 -17.10 -24.54 1.40
C ASN A 188 -18.13 -23.67 2.14
N GLY A 189 -18.42 -22.47 1.64
CA GLY A 189 -19.36 -21.53 2.25
C GLY A 189 -18.83 -20.86 3.51
N ARG A 190 -17.51 -20.81 3.72
CA ARG A 190 -16.91 -20.25 4.95
C ARG A 190 -16.35 -18.85 4.71
N LEU A 191 -16.51 -17.98 5.70
CA LEU A 191 -15.97 -16.63 5.69
C LEU A 191 -14.51 -16.63 6.15
N ARG A 192 -13.70 -15.76 5.54
CA ARG A 192 -12.27 -15.62 5.82
C ARG A 192 -11.86 -14.16 5.90
N GLY A 193 -10.89 -13.85 6.74
CA GLY A 193 -10.38 -12.50 6.95
C GLY A 193 -9.67 -12.34 8.28
N PHE A 194 -9.78 -11.14 8.85
CA PHE A 194 -9.10 -10.77 10.08
C PHE A 194 -9.95 -11.11 11.31
N ASP A 195 -9.36 -11.83 12.26
CA ASP A 195 -9.95 -12.16 13.57
C ASP A 195 -8.95 -11.78 14.68
N VAL A 196 -8.10 -12.72 15.11
CA VAL A 196 -7.17 -12.57 16.23
C VAL A 196 -6.25 -11.35 16.08
N GLY A 197 -6.37 -10.43 17.04
CA GLY A 197 -5.65 -9.16 17.10
C GLY A 197 -6.26 -8.02 16.28
N TYR A 198 -7.34 -8.27 15.54
CA TYR A 198 -8.06 -7.27 14.76
C TYR A 198 -9.50 -7.07 15.25
N GLU A 199 -9.88 -7.62 16.41
CA GLU A 199 -11.24 -7.66 16.93
C GLU A 199 -11.85 -6.25 17.07
N GLU A 200 -11.04 -5.28 17.51
CA GLU A 200 -11.45 -3.89 17.78
C GLU A 200 -11.71 -3.04 16.53
N PHE A 201 -11.22 -3.47 15.36
CA PHE A 201 -11.35 -2.70 14.12
C PHE A 201 -12.69 -2.93 13.42
N SER A 202 -13.13 -1.92 12.68
CA SER A 202 -14.39 -1.92 11.95
C SER A 202 -14.39 -2.94 10.82
N THR A 203 -15.57 -3.34 10.35
CA THR A 203 -15.70 -4.23 9.19
C THR A 203 -15.19 -3.58 7.90
N VAL A 204 -15.18 -2.24 7.84
CA VAL A 204 -14.62 -1.43 6.77
C VAL A 204 -13.76 -0.34 7.41
N GLU A 205 -12.55 -0.18 6.90
CA GLU A 205 -11.64 0.90 7.30
C GLU A 205 -11.39 1.84 6.11
N ASN A 206 -11.34 3.14 6.37
CA ASN A 206 -11.11 4.16 5.35
C ASN A 206 -9.72 4.77 5.50
N THR A 207 -9.10 5.13 4.38
CA THR A 207 -7.90 6.01 4.40
C THR A 207 -8.26 7.39 4.95
N ALA A 208 -7.30 8.04 5.60
CA ALA A 208 -7.42 9.44 6.01
C ALA A 208 -7.23 10.42 4.83
N ILE A 209 -6.76 9.94 3.68
CA ILE A 209 -6.52 10.77 2.49
C ILE A 209 -7.86 11.13 1.82
N ASP A 210 -8.03 12.40 1.49
CA ASP A 210 -9.12 12.85 0.62
C ASP A 210 -8.85 12.39 -0.81
N VAL A 211 -9.27 11.15 -1.12
CA VAL A 211 -9.06 10.53 -2.43
C VAL A 211 -9.68 11.33 -3.57
N PRO A 212 -10.93 11.85 -3.47
CA PRO A 212 -11.46 12.76 -4.49
C PRO A 212 -10.57 13.97 -4.77
N GLN A 213 -10.06 14.63 -3.72
CA GLN A 213 -9.16 15.77 -3.86
C GLN A 213 -7.83 15.36 -4.51
N LEU A 214 -7.24 14.25 -4.08
CA LEU A 214 -6.01 13.71 -4.67
C LEU A 214 -6.18 13.41 -6.17
N VAL A 215 -7.30 12.78 -6.56
CA VAL A 215 -7.58 12.46 -7.96
C VAL A 215 -7.72 13.74 -8.79
N ASN A 216 -8.44 14.74 -8.29
CA ASN A 216 -8.56 16.04 -8.96
C ASN A 216 -7.20 16.73 -9.10
N TRP A 217 -6.39 16.72 -8.04
CA TRP A 217 -5.04 17.28 -8.05
C TRP A 217 -4.14 16.60 -9.09
N LEU A 218 -4.20 15.27 -9.22
CA LEU A 218 -3.45 14.54 -10.25
C LEU A 218 -3.86 14.95 -11.67
N LYS A 219 -5.17 15.19 -11.89
CA LYS A 219 -5.69 15.65 -13.18
C LYS A 219 -5.23 17.05 -13.53
N GLU A 220 -5.25 17.97 -12.55
CA GLU A 220 -4.70 19.32 -12.70
C GLU A 220 -3.20 19.32 -13.04
N ARG A 221 -2.48 18.24 -12.71
CA ARG A 221 -1.06 18.06 -13.05
C ARG A 221 -0.80 17.35 -14.38
N GLY A 222 -1.85 16.95 -15.10
CA GLY A 222 -1.71 16.38 -16.45
C GLY A 222 -2.13 14.93 -16.59
N MET A 223 -2.73 14.30 -15.56
CA MET A 223 -3.42 13.01 -15.73
C MET A 223 -4.75 13.22 -16.46
N GLN A 224 -5.02 12.41 -17.48
CA GLN A 224 -6.30 12.46 -18.19
C GLN A 224 -7.42 11.81 -17.37
N ASP A 225 -8.67 12.19 -17.63
CA ASP A 225 -9.84 11.66 -16.91
C ASP A 225 -9.95 10.12 -16.92
N ARG A 226 -9.48 9.49 -17.99
CA ARG A 226 -9.46 8.03 -18.16
C ARG A 226 -8.26 7.33 -17.51
N GLU A 227 -7.25 8.08 -17.07
CA GLU A 227 -6.01 7.52 -16.54
C GLU A 227 -6.08 7.31 -15.02
N VAL A 228 -6.93 8.06 -14.31
CA VAL A 228 -7.02 8.00 -12.84
C VAL A 228 -8.45 8.19 -12.33
N GLU A 229 -8.87 7.35 -11.38
CA GLU A 229 -10.18 7.44 -10.72
C GLU A 229 -10.11 7.06 -9.23
N GLN A 230 -11.12 7.48 -8.47
CA GLN A 230 -11.38 6.97 -7.12
C GLN A 230 -12.01 5.57 -7.21
N SER A 231 -11.63 4.69 -6.29
CA SER A 231 -12.27 3.40 -6.07
C SER A 231 -12.63 3.20 -4.60
N VAL A 232 -13.69 2.42 -4.37
CA VAL A 232 -14.21 2.05 -3.03
C VAL A 232 -14.27 0.53 -2.84
N ASP A 233 -13.76 -0.26 -3.79
CA ASP A 233 -13.73 -1.72 -3.70
C ASP A 233 -12.40 -2.29 -4.24
N PRO A 234 -11.41 -2.55 -3.37
CA PRO A 234 -10.11 -3.10 -3.78
C PRO A 234 -10.14 -4.59 -4.15
N GLY A 235 -11.31 -5.26 -4.12
CA GLY A 235 -11.51 -6.54 -4.78
C GLY A 235 -11.30 -7.82 -3.93
N ARG A 236 -11.48 -7.75 -2.61
CA ARG A 236 -11.52 -8.90 -1.64
C ARG A 236 -10.44 -9.96 -1.89
N TYR A 237 -9.22 -9.53 -2.15
CA TYR A 237 -8.04 -10.37 -2.31
C TYR A 237 -6.84 -9.76 -1.60
N LEU A 238 -5.60 -10.12 -1.95
CA LEU A 238 -4.41 -9.63 -1.24
C LEU A 238 -4.25 -8.10 -1.29
N CYS A 239 -4.76 -7.42 -2.32
CA CYS A 239 -4.79 -5.97 -2.40
C CYS A 239 -5.62 -5.32 -1.28
N ASP A 240 -6.88 -5.76 -1.15
CA ASP A 240 -7.78 -5.33 -0.07
C ASP A 240 -7.25 -5.77 1.31
N PHE A 241 -6.64 -6.97 1.38
CA PHE A 241 -6.10 -7.55 2.61
C PHE A 241 -4.93 -6.74 3.17
N ILE A 242 -3.91 -6.44 2.35
CA ILE A 242 -2.77 -5.63 2.80
C ILE A 242 -3.21 -4.20 3.13
N PHE A 243 -4.17 -3.64 2.38
CA PHE A 243 -4.70 -2.31 2.66
C PHE A 243 -5.41 -2.26 4.01
N TYR A 244 -6.31 -3.22 4.28
CA TYR A 244 -7.01 -3.32 5.56
C TYR A 244 -6.04 -3.51 6.72
N ALA A 245 -5.11 -4.47 6.61
CA ALA A 245 -4.09 -4.69 7.63
C ALA A 245 -3.32 -3.39 7.93
N SER A 246 -2.88 -2.69 6.88
CA SER A 246 -2.06 -1.49 7.02
C SER A 246 -2.82 -0.32 7.64
N LEU A 247 -4.10 -0.14 7.29
CA LEU A 247 -4.97 0.85 7.95
C LEU A 247 -5.15 0.56 9.45
N CYS A 248 -5.37 -0.71 9.81
CA CYS A 248 -5.51 -1.12 11.19
C CYS A 248 -4.21 -0.96 11.99
N GLU A 249 -3.07 -1.36 11.43
CA GLU A 249 -1.78 -1.26 12.12
C GLU A 249 -1.34 0.21 12.30
N ALA A 250 -1.55 1.07 11.30
CA ALA A 250 -1.30 2.50 11.45
C ALA A 250 -2.11 3.12 12.60
N LYS A 251 -3.40 2.73 12.72
CA LYS A 251 -4.26 3.13 13.83
C LYS A 251 -3.80 2.56 15.17
N ARG A 252 -3.33 1.30 15.19
CA ARG A 252 -2.85 0.64 16.41
C ARG A 252 -1.59 1.28 16.95
N GLU A 253 -0.64 1.65 16.09
CA GLU A 253 0.66 2.18 16.50
C GLU A 253 0.50 3.53 17.22
N ARG A 254 -0.19 4.50 16.60
CA ARG A 254 -0.25 5.89 17.08
C ARG A 254 -1.60 6.59 16.84
N GLY A 255 -2.66 5.86 16.53
CA GLY A 255 -3.98 6.45 16.27
C GLY A 255 -3.94 7.43 15.09
N GLN A 256 -4.25 8.70 15.36
CA GLN A 256 -4.23 9.78 14.35
C GLN A 256 -2.80 10.21 13.95
N ASP A 257 -1.81 9.92 14.79
CA ASP A 257 -0.40 10.24 14.54
C ASP A 257 0.34 9.09 13.82
N GLY A 258 -0.37 8.04 13.43
CA GLY A 258 0.18 6.91 12.67
C GLY A 258 0.50 7.27 11.23
N ALA A 259 1.05 6.30 10.50
CA ALA A 259 1.33 6.46 9.08
C ALA A 259 0.05 6.75 8.28
N GLU A 260 0.13 7.65 7.30
CA GLU A 260 -0.91 7.81 6.30
C GLU A 260 -0.83 6.67 5.28
N VAL A 261 -1.94 5.94 5.13
CA VAL A 261 -1.98 4.72 4.31
C VAL A 261 -2.93 4.90 3.12
N ILE A 262 -2.46 4.58 1.91
CA ILE A 262 -3.32 4.47 0.72
C ILE A 262 -2.95 3.22 -0.09
N PHE A 263 -3.95 2.65 -0.77
CA PHE A 263 -3.72 1.59 -1.76
C PHE A 263 -4.00 2.10 -3.16
N ILE A 264 -3.11 1.79 -4.10
CA ILE A 264 -3.20 2.17 -5.50
C ILE A 264 -3.23 0.93 -6.37
N HIS A 265 -4.31 0.75 -7.14
CA HIS A 265 -4.35 -0.24 -8.20
C HIS A 265 -3.80 0.33 -9.51
N VAL A 266 -2.84 -0.35 -10.11
CA VAL A 266 -2.37 -0.08 -11.48
C VAL A 266 -2.98 -1.08 -12.46
N PRO A 267 -3.22 -0.71 -13.73
CA PRO A 267 -3.69 -1.67 -14.72
C PRO A 267 -2.62 -2.74 -15.05
N PRO A 268 -2.99 -3.84 -15.71
CA PRO A 268 -2.05 -4.83 -16.22
C PRO A 268 -0.97 -4.21 -17.12
N ALA A 269 0.25 -4.74 -17.07
CA ALA A 269 1.35 -4.23 -17.89
C ALA A 269 1.01 -4.28 -19.39
N GLY A 270 1.35 -3.21 -20.12
CA GLY A 270 1.09 -3.09 -21.55
C GLY A 270 -0.37 -2.85 -21.93
N GLN A 271 -1.27 -2.65 -20.95
CA GLN A 271 -2.68 -2.35 -21.17
C GLN A 271 -3.03 -1.00 -20.57
N ASP A 272 -3.77 -0.18 -21.34
CA ASP A 272 -4.38 1.10 -20.95
C ASP A 272 -3.41 2.21 -20.49
N LEU A 273 -2.60 1.95 -19.47
CA LEU A 273 -1.61 2.85 -18.90
C LEU A 273 -0.24 2.17 -18.81
N GLN A 274 0.79 2.82 -19.34
CA GLN A 274 2.16 2.29 -19.31
C GLN A 274 2.70 2.28 -17.87
N VAL A 275 3.65 1.37 -17.60
CA VAL A 275 4.26 1.22 -16.27
C VAL A 275 4.95 2.50 -15.81
N GLU A 276 5.62 3.20 -16.73
CA GLU A 276 6.29 4.48 -16.47
C GLU A 276 5.30 5.56 -16.10
N ARG A 277 4.12 5.55 -16.75
CA ARG A 277 3.04 6.48 -16.45
C ARG A 277 2.45 6.20 -15.06
N CYS A 278 2.31 4.93 -14.69
CA CYS A 278 1.92 4.53 -13.33
C CYS A 278 2.96 4.97 -12.30
N ARG A 279 4.26 4.75 -12.56
CA ARG A 279 5.37 5.19 -11.71
C ARG A 279 5.29 6.70 -11.45
N ASP A 280 5.12 7.49 -12.50
CA ASP A 280 5.11 8.96 -12.38
C ASP A 280 3.91 9.43 -11.56
N ALA A 281 2.73 8.82 -11.77
CA ALA A 281 1.55 9.09 -10.95
C ALA A 281 1.75 8.69 -9.48
N ILE A 282 2.31 7.50 -9.20
CA ILE A 282 2.60 7.05 -7.82
C ILE A 282 3.61 7.96 -7.14
N ARG A 283 4.65 8.41 -7.86
CA ARG A 283 5.62 9.40 -7.35
C ARG A 283 4.94 10.74 -7.04
N ALA A 284 3.99 11.17 -7.86
CA ALA A 284 3.22 12.39 -7.62
C ALA A 284 2.27 12.25 -6.42
N ILE A 285 1.65 11.09 -6.22
CA ILE A 285 0.86 10.76 -5.02
C ILE A 285 1.73 10.83 -3.77
N ALA A 286 2.93 10.22 -3.80
CA ALA A 286 3.89 10.28 -2.71
C ALA A 286 4.30 11.72 -2.37
N TRP A 287 4.51 12.56 -3.39
CA TRP A 287 4.78 13.99 -3.21
C TRP A 287 3.60 14.72 -2.55
N TYR A 288 2.37 14.48 -3.04
CA TYR A 288 1.16 15.11 -2.52
C TYR A 288 0.97 14.80 -1.03
N MET A 289 1.01 13.52 -0.66
CA MET A 289 0.87 13.09 0.73
C MET A 289 1.97 13.69 1.62
N ALA A 290 3.22 13.66 1.16
CA ALA A 290 4.33 14.24 1.91
C ALA A 290 4.20 15.76 2.09
N ARG A 291 3.67 16.46 1.09
CA ARG A 291 3.44 17.90 1.17
C ARG A 291 2.35 18.25 2.19
N GLU A 292 1.26 17.50 2.21
CA GLU A 292 0.19 17.67 3.21
C GLU A 292 0.73 17.40 4.62
N LYS A 293 1.43 16.27 4.81
CA LYS A 293 2.05 15.91 6.09
C LYS A 293 3.04 16.97 6.59
N ALA A 294 3.91 17.49 5.71
CA ALA A 294 4.84 18.57 6.02
C ALA A 294 4.14 19.87 6.45
N SER A 295 2.92 20.11 5.98
CA SER A 295 2.17 21.33 6.28
C SER A 295 1.44 21.25 7.62
N VAL A 296 1.20 20.04 8.14
CA VAL A 296 0.62 19.78 9.46
C VAL A 296 1.71 19.81 10.55
N ASP A 297 2.93 19.34 10.24
CA ASP A 297 4.07 19.28 11.16
C ASP A 297 4.75 20.66 11.42
N LEU A 298 4.34 21.73 10.71
CA LEU A 298 4.89 23.11 10.80
C LEU A 298 3.95 24.06 11.55
#